data_AF-A0A375IN43-F1
#
_entry.id   AF-A0A375IN43-F1
#
_cell.length_a   1.000
_cell.length_b   1.000
_cell.length_c   1.000
_cell.angle_alpha   90.00
_cell.angle_beta   90.00
_cell.angle_gamma   90.00
#
_symmetry.space_group_name_H-M   'P 1'
#
loop_
_entity.id
_entity.type
_entity.pdbx_description
1 polymer ?
#
loop_
_entity_poly.entity_id
_entity_poly.type
_entity_poly.pdbx_seq_one_letter_code
_entity_poly.pdbx_strand_id
1 'polypeptide(L)'
;MIRQLFFTLLWSLACAAHAAPGAHGPNGEHLDAPTSTGAAAHAQPGIEATTEAFELVGTLTADELSVMIDRYATNEPVLNGTLEVEFNGIQAQGKLHADFGDYSFTDEKLLKALHQPGNHALVFTLVAGNESDLIEGTLNVAADQHADGLGAFWPARWPWVVLLLAVVLAVAAWRVKRRNTHKKN
;
A
#
# COMPACT_ATOMS: atom_id res chain seq x y z
N MET A 1 65.05 -2.53 -16.96
CA MET A 1 64.88 -1.81 -18.25
C MET A 1 63.49 -1.17 -18.26
N ILE A 2 63.45 0.17 -18.38
CA ILE A 2 62.39 1.06 -18.91
C ILE A 2 61.03 1.06 -18.16
N ARG A 3 60.69 2.06 -17.31
CA ARG A 3 60.15 3.44 -17.60
C ARG A 3 58.81 3.39 -18.37
N GLN A 4 57.75 4.18 -18.15
CA GLN A 4 57.28 5.19 -17.18
C GLN A 4 55.96 5.77 -17.78
N LEU A 5 55.15 6.48 -16.96
CA LEU A 5 54.30 7.65 -17.33
C LEU A 5 52.99 7.41 -18.14
N PHE A 6 51.80 7.73 -17.62
CA PHE A 6 51.11 9.04 -17.41
C PHE A 6 50.32 9.59 -18.63
N PHE A 7 49.06 9.96 -18.35
CA PHE A 7 48.27 11.08 -18.90
C PHE A 7 47.56 10.99 -20.29
N THR A 8 46.22 10.94 -20.19
CA THR A 8 45.16 11.64 -20.95
C THR A 8 45.28 11.87 -22.46
N LEU A 9 44.25 11.44 -23.22
CA LEU A 9 43.75 12.24 -24.35
C LEU A 9 42.22 12.13 -24.46
N LEU A 10 41.59 13.27 -24.22
CA LEU A 10 40.20 13.62 -24.44
C LEU A 10 39.99 13.81 -25.95
N TRP A 11 39.05 13.08 -26.59
CA TRP A 11 38.53 13.53 -27.89
C TRP A 11 37.03 13.20 -28.06
N SER A 12 36.25 14.25 -27.80
CA SER A 12 34.98 14.64 -28.41
C SER A 12 34.28 13.69 -29.39
N LEU A 13 33.04 13.33 -29.06
CA LEU A 13 31.98 13.28 -30.05
C LEU A 13 30.69 13.88 -29.47
N ALA A 14 30.48 15.16 -29.78
CA ALA A 14 29.27 15.88 -29.44
C ALA A 14 28.15 15.46 -30.39
N CYS A 15 27.17 14.71 -29.89
CA CYS A 15 25.84 14.65 -30.51
C CYS A 15 25.11 15.96 -30.16
N ALA A 16 24.95 16.84 -31.14
CA ALA A 16 24.11 18.02 -31.02
C ALA A 16 22.63 17.60 -31.00
N ALA A 17 22.09 17.38 -29.80
CA ALA A 17 20.65 17.31 -29.59
C ALA A 17 20.06 18.70 -29.83
N HIS A 18 19.40 18.89 -30.97
CA HIS A 18 18.66 20.09 -31.30
C HIS A 18 17.35 20.07 -30.50
N ALA A 19 17.31 20.75 -29.35
CA ALA A 19 16.07 21.02 -28.65
C ALA A 19 15.23 22.02 -29.48
N ALA A 20 13.94 21.73 -29.68
CA ALA A 20 13.02 22.63 -30.37
C ALA A 20 12.86 23.95 -29.60
N PRO A 21 12.71 25.12 -30.26
CA PRO A 21 12.50 26.38 -29.57
C PRO A 21 11.06 26.43 -29.03
N GLY A 22 10.89 26.42 -27.70
CA GLY A 22 9.59 26.80 -27.09
C GLY A 22 9.17 26.03 -25.84
N ALA A 23 9.99 26.00 -24.79
CA ALA A 23 9.56 25.51 -23.47
C ALA A 23 10.20 26.28 -22.29
N HIS A 24 10.46 27.57 -22.45
CA HIS A 24 10.90 28.42 -21.33
C HIS A 24 9.97 29.64 -21.23
N GLY A 25 9.43 29.88 -20.04
CA GLY A 25 8.77 31.15 -19.74
C GLY A 25 9.77 32.31 -19.84
N PRO A 26 9.28 33.57 -19.91
CA PRO A 26 10.08 34.76 -20.20
C PRO A 26 11.27 35.01 -19.26
N ASN A 27 11.34 34.33 -18.11
CA ASN A 27 12.42 34.45 -17.12
C ASN A 27 13.24 33.17 -16.89
N GLY A 28 13.05 32.12 -17.70
CA GLY A 28 13.83 30.87 -17.55
C GLY A 28 13.64 30.18 -16.21
N GLU A 29 12.53 30.44 -15.51
CA GLU A 29 12.18 29.69 -14.29
C GLU A 29 11.93 28.24 -14.69
N HIS A 30 12.87 27.37 -14.35
CA HIS A 30 12.59 25.96 -14.28
C HIS A 30 11.57 25.83 -13.15
N LEU A 31 10.34 25.44 -13.48
CA LEU A 31 9.50 24.82 -12.47
C LEU A 31 10.26 23.53 -12.13
N ASP A 32 11.14 23.62 -11.15
CA ASP A 32 11.49 22.48 -10.31
C ASP A 32 10.17 22.10 -9.62
N ALA A 33 9.27 21.47 -10.38
CA ALA A 33 8.25 20.63 -9.79
C ALA A 33 9.06 19.75 -8.84
N PRO A 34 8.78 19.77 -7.52
CA PRO A 34 9.54 18.95 -6.61
C PRO A 34 9.47 17.54 -7.18
N THR A 35 10.62 17.00 -7.56
CA THR A 35 10.74 15.57 -7.80
C THR A 35 10.28 14.96 -6.51
N SER A 36 9.05 14.46 -6.51
CA SER A 36 8.43 13.79 -5.39
C SER A 36 9.09 12.43 -5.23
N THR A 37 10.37 12.43 -4.84
CA THR A 37 11.04 11.34 -4.13
C THR A 37 10.58 11.30 -2.66
N GLY A 38 9.34 11.68 -2.39
CA GLY A 38 8.65 11.20 -1.21
C GLY A 38 8.37 9.72 -1.45
N ALA A 39 8.73 8.87 -0.50
CA ALA A 39 8.13 7.54 -0.42
C ALA A 39 6.64 7.70 -0.72
N ALA A 40 6.12 6.99 -1.72
CA ALA A 40 4.70 7.04 -2.02
C ALA A 40 3.97 6.81 -0.70
N ALA A 41 3.37 7.88 -0.14
CA ALA A 41 2.43 7.71 0.94
C ALA A 41 1.43 6.72 0.36
N HIS A 42 1.29 5.55 0.98
CA HIS A 42 0.32 4.56 0.54
C HIS A 42 -1.04 5.25 0.65
N ALA A 43 -1.52 5.79 -0.47
CA ALA A 43 -2.85 6.38 -0.55
C ALA A 43 -3.82 5.28 -0.16
N GLN A 44 -4.79 5.61 0.70
CA GLN A 44 -5.81 4.65 1.08
C GLN A 44 -6.54 4.16 -0.17
N PRO A 45 -6.86 2.85 -0.27
CA PRO A 45 -7.63 2.36 -1.41
C PRO A 45 -8.95 3.12 -1.53
N GLY A 46 -9.21 3.63 -2.74
CA GLY A 46 -10.40 4.42 -3.04
C GLY A 46 -11.24 3.79 -4.14
N ILE A 47 -12.52 4.11 -4.13
CA ILE A 47 -13.51 3.75 -5.14
C ILE A 47 -14.25 5.01 -5.56
N GLU A 48 -14.42 5.20 -6.87
CA GLU A 48 -15.22 6.26 -7.43
C GLU A 48 -16.19 5.65 -8.45
N ALA A 49 -17.43 6.12 -8.46
CA ALA A 49 -18.45 5.69 -9.41
C ALA A 49 -19.46 6.82 -9.65
N THR A 50 -20.11 6.77 -10.80
CA THR A 50 -21.07 7.81 -11.20
C THR A 50 -22.21 7.17 -11.98
N THR A 51 -23.42 7.62 -11.71
CA THR A 51 -24.63 7.32 -12.48
C THR A 51 -25.24 8.60 -13.03
N GLU A 52 -26.40 8.54 -13.67
CA GLU A 52 -27.09 9.74 -14.14
C GLU A 52 -27.46 10.70 -12.98
N ALA A 53 -27.79 10.14 -11.81
CA ALA A 53 -28.32 10.89 -10.69
C ALA A 53 -27.32 11.10 -9.55
N PHE A 54 -26.32 10.23 -9.40
CA PHE A 54 -25.46 10.20 -8.21
C PHE A 54 -23.97 10.07 -8.54
N GLU A 55 -23.16 10.61 -7.64
CA GLU A 55 -21.71 10.42 -7.56
C GLU A 55 -21.41 9.66 -6.26
N LEU A 56 -20.50 8.69 -6.33
CA LEU A 56 -20.04 7.90 -5.20
C LEU A 56 -18.53 8.04 -5.08
N VAL A 57 -18.07 8.38 -3.87
CA VAL A 57 -16.66 8.37 -3.51
C VAL A 57 -16.51 7.59 -2.22
N GLY A 58 -15.72 6.52 -2.24
CA GLY A 58 -15.47 5.68 -1.08
C GLY A 58 -13.98 5.56 -0.78
N THR A 59 -13.64 5.51 0.51
CA THR A 59 -12.27 5.27 0.99
C THR A 59 -12.26 4.11 1.97
N LEU A 60 -11.40 3.12 1.71
CA LEU A 60 -11.16 2.03 2.64
C LEU A 60 -10.11 2.44 3.68
N THR A 61 -10.51 2.41 4.95
CA THR A 61 -9.64 2.55 6.12
C THR A 61 -9.47 1.20 6.81
N ALA A 62 -8.65 1.15 7.86
CA ALA A 62 -8.46 -0.08 8.62
C ALA A 62 -9.77 -0.60 9.27
N ASP A 63 -10.63 0.32 9.72
CA ASP A 63 -11.78 -0.01 10.56
C ASP A 63 -13.12 0.13 9.81
N GLU A 64 -13.13 0.74 8.63
CA GLU A 64 -14.35 0.95 7.84
C GLU A 64 -14.09 1.22 6.36
N LEU A 65 -15.10 0.97 5.53
CA LEU A 65 -15.27 1.62 4.24
C LEU A 65 -16.22 2.81 4.44
N SER A 66 -15.71 4.03 4.31
CA SER A 66 -16.51 5.26 4.36
C SER A 66 -16.89 5.66 2.94
N VAL A 67 -18.17 5.93 2.70
CA VAL A 67 -18.72 6.24 1.36
C VAL A 67 -19.55 7.50 1.39
N MET A 68 -19.15 8.51 0.62
CA MET A 68 -19.93 9.71 0.35
C MET A 68 -20.75 9.52 -0.93
N ILE A 69 -21.97 10.04 -0.92
CA ILE A 69 -22.87 10.04 -2.07
C ILE A 69 -23.37 11.46 -2.28
N ASP A 70 -23.17 11.99 -3.48
CA ASP A 70 -23.63 13.32 -3.88
C ASP A 70 -24.60 13.23 -5.06
N ARG A 71 -25.48 14.22 -5.20
CA ARG A 71 -26.32 14.36 -6.40
C ARG A 71 -25.46 14.86 -7.56
N TYR A 72 -25.43 14.14 -8.67
CA TYR A 72 -24.57 14.47 -9.82
C TYR A 72 -24.80 15.90 -10.35
N ALA A 73 -26.05 16.35 -10.40
CA ALA A 73 -26.40 17.66 -10.96
C ALA A 73 -26.02 18.85 -10.06
N THR A 74 -25.97 18.66 -8.75
CA THR A 74 -25.85 19.77 -7.77
C THR A 74 -24.66 19.64 -6.83
N ASN A 75 -24.02 18.47 -6.79
CA ASN A 75 -23.00 18.08 -5.83
C ASN A 75 -23.47 18.23 -4.36
N GLU A 76 -24.78 18.11 -4.13
CA GLU A 76 -25.36 18.12 -2.78
C GLU A 76 -25.31 16.71 -2.18
N PRO A 77 -24.90 16.55 -0.91
CA PRO A 77 -24.78 15.24 -0.29
C PRO A 77 -26.15 14.60 -0.03
N VAL A 78 -26.23 13.29 -0.22
CA VAL A 78 -27.42 12.47 0.00
C VAL A 78 -27.46 11.97 1.45
N LEU A 79 -28.05 12.79 2.33
CA LEU A 79 -28.09 12.57 3.79
C LEU A 79 -29.39 11.93 4.31
N ASN A 80 -30.20 11.36 3.43
CA ASN A 80 -31.51 10.82 3.77
C ASN A 80 -31.82 9.49 3.05
N GLY A 81 -30.77 8.72 2.74
CA GLY A 81 -30.88 7.45 2.05
C GLY A 81 -30.49 6.25 2.91
N THR A 82 -30.71 5.07 2.34
CA THR A 82 -30.08 3.82 2.75
C THR A 82 -29.13 3.38 1.65
N LEU A 83 -27.91 3.02 2.03
CA LEU A 83 -26.90 2.49 1.11
C LEU A 83 -26.54 1.07 1.54
N GLU A 84 -26.77 0.12 0.64
CA GLU A 84 -26.32 -1.27 0.79
C GLU A 84 -25.19 -1.54 -0.18
N VAL A 85 -24.24 -2.38 0.22
CA VAL A 85 -23.14 -2.83 -0.63
C VAL A 85 -23.20 -4.35 -0.77
N GLU A 86 -22.97 -4.82 -2.00
CA GLU A 86 -22.76 -6.22 -2.33
C GLU A 86 -21.36 -6.43 -2.88
N PHE A 87 -20.67 -7.43 -2.33
CA PHE A 87 -19.37 -7.87 -2.81
C PHE A 87 -19.18 -9.38 -2.59
N ASN A 88 -18.98 -10.15 -3.66
CA ASN A 88 -18.75 -11.60 -3.59
C ASN A 88 -19.80 -12.36 -2.73
N GLY A 89 -21.08 -11.97 -2.84
CA GLY A 89 -22.18 -12.55 -2.06
C GLY A 89 -22.24 -12.12 -0.59
N ILE A 90 -21.36 -11.20 -0.16
CA ILE A 90 -21.46 -10.48 1.11
C ILE A 90 -22.35 -9.27 0.88
N GLN A 91 -23.38 -9.11 1.70
CA GLN A 91 -24.23 -7.92 1.72
C GLN A 91 -24.09 -7.24 3.08
N ALA A 92 -23.96 -5.91 3.07
CA ALA A 92 -23.91 -5.10 4.28
C ALA A 92 -24.60 -3.75 4.03
N GLN A 93 -25.24 -3.22 5.06
CA GLN A 93 -25.85 -1.90 5.03
C GLN A 93 -24.95 -0.89 5.74
N GLY A 94 -24.71 0.26 5.11
CA GLY A 94 -23.92 1.34 5.68
C GLY A 94 -24.71 2.11 6.73
N LYS A 95 -24.05 2.47 7.82
CA LYS A 95 -24.61 3.39 8.82
C LYS A 95 -24.36 4.83 8.37
N LEU A 96 -25.43 5.58 8.14
CA LEU A 96 -25.33 7.00 7.81
C LEU A 96 -24.80 7.81 9.01
N HIS A 97 -23.75 8.58 8.77
CA HIS A 97 -23.20 9.60 9.65
C HIS A 97 -23.51 10.98 9.06
N ALA A 98 -24.74 11.46 9.26
CA ALA A 98 -25.21 12.69 8.61
C ALA A 98 -24.35 13.94 8.89
N ASP A 99 -23.70 14.02 10.06
CA ASP A 99 -22.80 15.12 10.44
C ASP A 99 -21.49 15.14 9.62
N PHE A 100 -21.06 13.97 9.13
CA PHE A 100 -19.85 13.79 8.33
C PHE A 100 -20.14 13.62 6.83
N GLY A 101 -21.39 13.31 6.48
CA GLY A 101 -21.85 13.19 5.10
C GLY A 101 -21.55 11.85 4.45
N ASP A 102 -21.27 10.81 5.23
CA ASP A 102 -20.87 9.50 4.73
C ASP A 102 -21.70 8.33 5.30
N TYR A 103 -21.65 7.22 4.57
CA TYR A 103 -22.14 5.92 4.97
C TYR A 103 -20.94 5.06 5.39
N SER A 104 -20.92 4.66 6.66
CA SER A 104 -19.87 3.83 7.25
C SER A 104 -20.25 2.35 7.21
N PHE A 105 -19.40 1.54 6.56
CA PHE A 105 -19.52 0.09 6.51
C PHE A 105 -18.45 -0.55 7.40
N THR A 106 -18.87 -1.22 8.47
CA THR A 106 -18.00 -1.84 9.48
C THR A 106 -18.17 -3.35 9.60
N ASP A 107 -18.90 -3.99 8.66
CA ASP A 107 -19.08 -5.44 8.67
C ASP A 107 -17.73 -6.17 8.53
N GLU A 108 -17.41 -7.02 9.51
CA GLU A 108 -16.10 -7.67 9.60
C GLU A 108 -15.79 -8.56 8.38
N LYS A 109 -16.80 -9.21 7.80
CA LYS A 109 -16.60 -10.10 6.64
C LYS A 109 -16.33 -9.27 5.39
N LEU A 110 -17.10 -8.20 5.19
CA LEU A 110 -16.88 -7.26 4.10
C LEU A 110 -15.47 -6.66 4.20
N LEU A 111 -15.11 -6.06 5.33
CA LEU A 111 -13.80 -5.43 5.50
C LEU A 111 -12.67 -6.42 5.29
N LYS A 112 -12.75 -7.63 5.87
CA LYS A 112 -11.73 -8.66 5.66
C LYS A 112 -11.55 -9.02 4.18
N ALA A 113 -12.64 -9.05 3.42
CA ALA A 113 -12.61 -9.35 1.99
C ALA A 113 -12.02 -8.19 1.18
N LEU A 114 -12.43 -6.95 1.47
CA LEU A 114 -11.94 -5.76 0.77
C LEU A 114 -10.46 -5.48 1.04
N HIS A 115 -9.94 -5.82 2.23
CA HIS A 115 -8.52 -5.66 2.54
C HIS A 115 -7.59 -6.64 1.79
N GLN A 116 -8.13 -7.63 1.07
CA GLN A 116 -7.29 -8.48 0.23
C GLN A 116 -6.76 -7.67 -0.96
N PRO A 117 -5.49 -7.84 -1.36
CA PRO A 117 -4.99 -7.22 -2.58
C PRO A 117 -5.79 -7.62 -3.82
N GLY A 118 -6.06 -6.65 -4.69
CA GLY A 118 -6.74 -6.88 -5.96
C GLY A 118 -7.76 -5.80 -6.33
N ASN A 119 -8.40 -6.02 -7.48
CA ASN A 119 -9.54 -5.23 -7.92
C ASN A 119 -10.82 -5.87 -7.38
N HIS A 120 -11.56 -5.10 -6.59
CA HIS A 120 -12.85 -5.52 -6.03
C HIS A 120 -13.95 -4.77 -6.77
N ALA A 121 -14.77 -5.46 -7.55
CA ALA A 121 -15.97 -4.89 -8.14
C ALA A 121 -17.08 -4.91 -7.08
N LEU A 122 -17.50 -3.73 -6.63
CA LEU A 122 -18.59 -3.56 -5.67
C LEU A 122 -19.82 -3.04 -6.38
N VAL A 123 -20.98 -3.47 -5.89
CA VAL A 123 -22.27 -2.97 -6.33
C VAL A 123 -22.96 -2.35 -5.13
N PHE A 124 -23.30 -1.07 -5.22
CA PHE A 124 -24.05 -0.37 -4.19
C PHE A 124 -25.50 -0.20 -4.63
N THR A 125 -26.44 -0.43 -3.71
CA THR A 125 -27.84 -0.09 -3.91
C THR A 125 -28.17 1.09 -3.03
N LEU A 126 -28.46 2.23 -3.65
CA LEU A 126 -28.92 3.44 -2.99
C LEU A 126 -30.45 3.48 -3.06
N VAL A 127 -31.09 3.80 -1.94
CA VAL A 127 -32.50 4.21 -1.90
C VAL A 127 -32.58 5.54 -1.17
N ALA A 128 -32.95 6.60 -1.89
CA ALA A 128 -33.03 7.97 -1.39
C ALA A 128 -34.43 8.54 -1.66
N GLY A 129 -35.31 8.49 -0.65
CA GLY A 129 -36.72 8.86 -0.82
C GLY A 129 -37.44 7.93 -1.79
N ASN A 130 -37.83 8.45 -2.96
CA ASN A 130 -38.50 7.70 -4.02
C ASN A 130 -37.56 7.30 -5.17
N GLU A 131 -36.29 7.67 -5.07
CA GLU A 131 -35.25 7.33 -6.04
C GLU A 131 -34.52 6.07 -5.56
N SER A 132 -34.22 5.16 -6.47
CA SER A 132 -33.35 4.02 -6.20
C SER A 132 -32.40 3.84 -7.36
N ASP A 133 -31.14 3.54 -7.05
CA ASP A 133 -30.10 3.39 -8.05
C ASP A 133 -29.13 2.27 -7.67
N LEU A 134 -28.55 1.66 -8.70
CA LEU A 134 -27.51 0.65 -8.61
C LEU A 134 -26.21 1.27 -9.09
N ILE A 135 -25.27 1.46 -8.18
CA ILE A 135 -24.01 2.16 -8.42
C ILE A 135 -22.88 1.12 -8.42
N GLU A 136 -22.30 0.84 -9.58
CA GLU A 136 -21.19 -0.10 -9.73
C GLU A 136 -19.84 0.63 -9.71
N GLY A 137 -18.89 0.14 -8.92
CA GLY A 137 -17.55 0.72 -8.85
C GLY A 137 -16.47 -0.32 -8.57
N THR A 138 -15.21 0.06 -8.77
CA THR A 138 -14.07 -0.83 -8.50
C THR A 138 -13.14 -0.21 -7.46
N LEU A 139 -12.93 -0.92 -6.36
CA LEU A 139 -11.94 -0.60 -5.34
C LEU A 139 -10.64 -1.36 -5.65
N ASN A 140 -9.55 -0.63 -5.89
CA ASN A 140 -8.24 -1.25 -6.14
C ASN A 140 -7.38 -1.22 -4.88
N VAL A 141 -7.02 -2.39 -4.36
CA VAL A 141 -6.16 -2.56 -3.20
C VAL A 141 -4.81 -3.08 -3.64
N ALA A 142 -3.76 -2.29 -3.43
CA ALA A 142 -2.40 -2.66 -3.79
C ALA A 142 -1.94 -3.88 -3.00
N ALA A 143 -1.14 -4.74 -3.63
CA ALA A 143 -0.44 -5.81 -2.92
C ALA A 143 0.68 -5.21 -2.06
N ASP A 144 0.74 -5.62 -0.80
CA ASP A 144 1.85 -5.28 0.10
C ASP A 144 3.15 -5.88 -0.44
N GLN A 145 4.01 -5.06 -1.04
CA GLN A 145 5.35 -5.48 -1.50
C GLN A 145 6.35 -5.64 -0.34
N HIS A 146 5.91 -5.50 0.91
CA HIS A 146 6.76 -5.47 2.11
C HIS A 146 6.93 -6.82 2.82
N ALA A 147 6.27 -7.90 2.37
CA ALA A 147 6.38 -9.21 3.02
C ALA A 147 7.71 -9.95 2.74
N ASP A 148 8.44 -9.59 1.67
CA ASP A 148 9.59 -10.38 1.20
C ASP A 148 10.95 -9.94 1.77
N GLY A 149 11.01 -8.87 2.57
CA GLY A 149 12.29 -8.23 2.93
C GLY A 149 13.05 -8.85 4.10
N LEU A 150 12.38 -9.21 5.21
CA LEU A 150 13.08 -9.57 6.46
C LEU A 150 12.36 -10.61 7.34
N GLY A 151 11.08 -10.94 7.06
CA GLY A 151 10.25 -11.83 7.90
C GLY A 151 10.49 -13.32 7.67
N ALA A 152 10.95 -13.72 6.49
CA ALA A 152 11.18 -15.12 6.14
C ALA A 152 12.39 -15.76 6.85
N PHE A 153 13.25 -14.97 7.51
CA PHE A 153 14.46 -15.47 8.16
C PHE A 153 14.30 -15.83 9.65
N TRP A 154 13.19 -15.44 10.30
CA TRP A 154 13.09 -15.50 11.77
C TRP A 154 12.49 -16.79 12.37
N PRO A 155 11.42 -17.43 11.83
CA PRO A 155 10.92 -18.66 12.43
C PRO A 155 11.72 -19.92 12.02
N ALA A 156 12.49 -19.87 10.93
CA ALA A 156 13.12 -21.06 10.34
C ALA A 156 14.49 -21.45 10.94
N ARG A 157 15.10 -20.64 11.81
CA ARG A 157 16.48 -20.87 12.32
C ARG A 157 16.61 -21.11 13.82
N TRP A 158 15.54 -20.96 14.60
CA TRP A 158 15.57 -21.23 16.04
C TRP A 158 16.05 -22.65 16.43
N PRO A 159 15.77 -23.75 15.67
CA PRO A 159 16.22 -25.08 16.06
C PRO A 159 17.75 -25.21 15.98
N TRP A 160 18.35 -24.52 15.00
CA TRP A 160 19.80 -24.53 14.79
C TRP A 160 20.55 -23.74 15.86
N VAL A 161 19.95 -22.64 16.36
CA VAL A 161 20.50 -21.88 17.50
C VAL A 161 20.48 -22.72 18.78
N VAL A 162 19.37 -23.44 19.05
CA VAL A 162 19.26 -24.35 20.19
C VAL A 162 20.27 -25.50 20.08
N LEU A 163 20.43 -26.09 18.89
CA LEU A 163 21.39 -27.16 18.63
C LEU A 163 22.83 -26.68 18.87
N LEU A 164 23.19 -25.49 18.37
CA LEU A 164 24.54 -24.93 18.53
C LEU A 164 24.84 -24.64 20.01
N LEU A 165 23.87 -24.10 20.76
CA LEU A 165 24.01 -23.87 22.19
C LEU A 165 24.22 -25.19 22.97
N ALA A 166 23.48 -26.24 22.63
CA ALA A 166 23.63 -27.56 23.26
C ALA A 166 25.03 -28.16 23.01
N VAL A 167 25.57 -28.03 21.79
CA VAL A 167 26.92 -28.50 21.46
C VAL A 167 27.99 -27.74 22.23
N VAL A 168 27.86 -26.42 22.35
CA VAL A 168 28.81 -25.59 23.13
C VAL A 168 28.83 -25.99 24.60
N LEU A 169 27.65 -26.21 25.20
CA LEU A 169 27.54 -26.66 26.59
C LEU A 169 28.14 -28.05 26.80
N ALA A 170 27.91 -28.98 25.87
CA ALA A 170 28.50 -30.32 25.94
C ALA A 170 30.04 -30.30 25.88
N VAL A 171 30.61 -29.47 24.99
CA VAL A 171 32.08 -29.31 24.87
C VAL A 171 32.67 -28.66 26.12
N ALA A 172 31.99 -27.66 26.69
CA ALA A 172 32.42 -27.02 27.93
C ALA A 172 32.42 -28.01 29.11
N ALA A 173 31.35 -28.78 29.27
CA ALA A 173 31.26 -29.82 30.31
C ALA A 173 32.34 -30.90 30.15
N TRP A 174 32.61 -31.34 28.91
CA TRP A 174 33.66 -32.31 28.63
C TRP A 174 35.05 -31.79 29.00
N ARG A 175 35.37 -30.53 28.66
CA ARG A 175 36.65 -29.91 29.04
C ARG A 175 36.82 -29.75 30.55
N VAL A 176 35.77 -29.38 31.28
CA VAL A 176 35.81 -29.28 32.75
C VAL A 176 36.07 -30.66 33.38
N LYS A 177 35.37 -31.70 32.91
CA LYS A 177 35.56 -33.08 33.38
C LYS A 177 36.99 -33.56 33.16
N ARG A 178 37.57 -33.32 31.98
CA ARG A 178 38.94 -33.73 31.63
C ARG A 178 40.02 -33.03 32.46
N ARG A 179 39.79 -31.78 32.88
CA ARG A 179 40.70 -31.04 33.76
C ARG A 179 40.71 -31.58 35.20
N ASN A 180 39.56 -32.07 35.68
CA ASN A 180 39.45 -32.62 37.03
C ASN A 180 40.00 -34.05 37.16
N THR A 181 40.00 -34.84 36.08
CA THR A 181 40.60 -36.19 36.07
C THR A 181 42.13 -36.17 36.04
N HIS A 182 42.75 -35.12 35.49
CA HIS A 182 44.22 -34.96 35.48
C HIS A 182 44.81 -34.40 36.79
N LYS A 183 43.97 -33.94 37.73
CA LYS A 183 44.41 -33.41 39.03
C LYS A 183 44.43 -34.45 40.16
N LYS A 184 44.04 -35.70 39.87
CA LYS A 184 43.91 -36.80 40.86
C LYS A 184 44.94 -37.92 40.67
N ASN A 185 45.92 -37.74 39.78
CA ASN A 185 47.09 -38.61 39.65
C ASN A 185 48.33 -37.78 39.98
#